data_AF-A0A5B6VN90-F1
#
_entry.id   AF-A0A5B6VN90-F1
#
_cell.length_a   1.000
_cell.length_b   1.000
_cell.length_c   1.000
_cell.angle_alpha   90.00
_cell.angle_beta   90.00
_cell.angle_gamma   90.00
#
_symmetry.space_group_name_H-M   'P 1'
#
loop_
_entity.id
_entity.type
_entity.pdbx_description
1 polymer ?
#
loop_
_entity_poly.entity_id
_entity_poly.type
_entity_poly.pdbx_seq_one_letter_code
_entity_poly.pdbx_strand_id
1 'polypeptide(L)' 'MVDPTKLKAFLEWNSPKNVTEVHSFLVLVGYYRRFVKGFSIIALPFTKLLKKEKFVWSNKCQQSFEKLKVVLTETPVLA' A
#
# COMPACT_ATOMS: atom_id res chain seq x y z
N MET A 1 3.89 11.07 17.36
CA MET A 1 3.90 12.12 16.33
C MET A 1 4.34 11.55 14.99
N VAL A 2 3.39 11.15 14.16
CA VAL A 2 3.68 10.81 12.75
C VAL A 2 3.73 12.11 11.97
N ASP A 3 4.89 12.41 11.39
CA ASP A 3 5.09 13.63 10.63
C ASP A 3 4.06 13.76 9.50
N PRO A 4 3.39 14.91 9.32
CA PRO A 4 2.54 15.15 8.15
C PRO A 4 3.30 14.99 6.82
N THR A 5 4.63 15.09 6.86
CA THR A 5 5.55 14.78 5.77
C THR A 5 5.49 13.31 5.34
N LYS A 6 5.33 12.36 6.28
CA LYS A 6 5.19 10.93 5.95
C LYS A 6 3.84 10.65 5.29
N LEU A 7 2.77 11.30 5.74
CA LEU A 7 1.44 11.24 5.12
C LEU A 7 1.45 11.81 3.70
N LYS A 8 2.12 12.95 3.47
CA LYS A 8 2.33 13.48 2.13
C LYS A 8 3.14 12.54 1.25
N ALA A 9 4.18 11.89 1.78
CA ALA A 9 4.94 10.89 1.03
C ALA A 9 4.08 9.69 0.58
N PHE A 10 3.03 9.31 1.34
CA PHE A 10 2.06 8.32 0.88
C PHE A 10 1.15 8.84 -0.23
N LEU A 11 0.71 10.10 -0.15
CA LEU A 11 -0.08 10.76 -1.20
C LEU A 11 0.70 10.91 -2.51
N GLU A 12 1.99 11.25 -2.42
CA GLU A 12 2.89 11.39 -3.56
C GLU A 12 3.49 10.05 -4.02
N TRP A 13 3.18 8.95 -3.33
CA TRP A 13 3.65 7.64 -3.74
C TRP A 13 3.03 7.24 -5.08
N ASN A 14 3.90 7.04 -6.08
CA ASN A 14 3.52 6.61 -7.42
C ASN A 14 3.19 5.11 -7.44
N SER A 15 2.34 4.69 -8.39
CA SER A 15 2.06 3.27 -8.58
C SER A 15 3.36 2.49 -8.81
N PRO A 16 3.68 1.47 -7.99
CA PRO A 16 4.93 0.74 -8.09
C PRO A 16 5.01 -0.01 -9.42
N LYS A 17 6.18 0.06 -10.07
CA LYS A 17 6.40 -0.52 -11.40
C LYS A 17 7.13 -1.85 -11.36
N ASN A 18 7.67 -2.22 -10.19
CA ASN A 18 8.49 -3.41 -10.00
C ASN A 18 8.09 -4.18 -8.73
N VAL A 19 8.46 -5.46 -8.70
CA VAL A 19 8.29 -6.36 -7.54
C VAL A 19 8.95 -5.76 -6.28
N THR A 20 10.15 -5.20 -6.41
CA THR A 20 10.89 -4.57 -5.31
C THR A 20 10.13 -3.40 -4.69
N GLU A 21 9.53 -2.54 -5.52
CA GLU A 21 8.73 -1.41 -5.05
C GLU A 21 7.45 -1.88 -4.35
N VAL A 22 6.80 -2.92 -4.89
CA VAL A 22 5.62 -3.54 -4.24
C VAL A 22 6.01 -4.17 -2.90
N HIS A 23 7.17 -4.82 -2.81
CA HIS A 23 7.66 -5.40 -1.57
C HIS A 23 7.94 -4.30 -0.53
N SER A 24 8.68 -3.25 -0.90
CA SER A 24 8.93 -2.09 -0.03
C SER A 24 7.63 -1.43 0.42
N PHE A 25 6.66 -1.26 -0.48
CA PHE A 25 5.34 -0.75 -0.15
C PHE A 25 4.62 -1.67 0.84
N LEU A 26 4.59 -2.98 0.62
CA LEU A 26 3.96 -3.96 1.52
C LEU A 26 4.59 -3.98 2.91
N VAL A 27 5.92 -3.86 3.01
CA VAL A 27 6.62 -3.75 4.31
C VAL A 27 6.14 -2.49 5.03
N LEU A 28 6.09 -1.36 4.32
CA LEU A 28 5.76 -0.07 4.88
C LEU A 28 4.28 0.02 5.29
N VAL A 29 3.35 -0.40 4.43
CA VAL A 29 1.92 -0.49 4.78
C VAL A 29 1.62 -1.60 5.79
N GLY A 30 2.50 -2.59 5.89
CA GLY A 30 2.46 -3.65 6.90
C GLY A 30 2.60 -3.11 8.33
N TYR A 31 3.34 -2.01 8.52
CA TYR A 31 3.38 -1.29 9.80
C TYR A 31 2.00 -0.75 10.20
N TYR A 32 1.26 -0.21 9.23
CA TYR A 32 -0.07 0.38 9.43
C TYR A 32 -1.22 -0.64 9.34
N ARG A 33 -0.92 -1.93 9.13
CA ARG A 33 -1.94 -2.99 8.95
C ARG A 33 -2.99 -3.04 10.06
N ARG A 34 -2.62 -2.64 11.30
CA ARG A 34 -3.51 -2.63 12.47
C ARG A 34 -4.61 -1.57 12.36
N PHE A 35 -4.38 -0.52 11.58
CA PHE A 35 -5.33 0.58 11.39
C PHE A 35 -6.14 0.44 10.09
N VAL A 36 -5.65 -0.35 9.14
CA VAL A 36 -6.35 -0.61 7.87
C VAL A 36 -7.32 -1.80 8.04
N LYS A 37 -8.61 -1.50 8.20
CA LYS A 37 -9.64 -2.56 8.26
C LYS A 37 -9.68 -3.33 6.93
N GLY A 38 -9.54 -4.64 7.00
CA GLY A 38 -9.51 -5.49 5.80
C GLY A 38 -8.19 -5.44 5.03
N PHE A 39 -7.08 -5.03 5.67
CA PHE A 39 -5.75 -4.98 5.05
C PHE A 39 -5.41 -6.23 4.24
N SER A 40 -5.64 -7.43 4.78
CA SER A 40 -5.33 -8.68 4.08
C SER A 40 -6.07 -8.82 2.74
N ILE A 41 -7.30 -8.31 2.64
CA ILE A 41 -8.11 -8.33 1.41
C ILE A 41 -7.55 -7.35 0.38
N ILE A 42 -7.11 -6.17 0.84
CA ILE A 42 -6.54 -5.14 -0.03
C ILE A 42 -5.11 -5.54 -0.46
N ALA A 43 -4.37 -6.22 0.41
CA ALA A 43 -3.00 -6.65 0.19
C ALA A 43 -2.87 -7.91 -0.68
N LEU A 44 -3.92 -8.74 -0.74
CA LEU A 44 -4.02 -9.96 -1.53
C LEU A 44 -3.53 -9.85 -2.99
N PRO A 45 -3.94 -8.84 -3.79
CA PRO A 45 -3.42 -8.66 -5.14
C PRO A 45 -1.91 -8.37 -5.17
N PHE A 46 -1.35 -7.66 -4.18
CA PHE A 46 0.09 -7.44 -4.08
C PHE A 46 0.84 -8.72 -3.72
N THR A 47 0.31 -9.53 -2.82
CA THR A 47 0.91 -10.84 -2.48
C THR A 47 0.92 -11.77 -3.69
N LYS A 48 -0.11 -11.72 -4.54
CA LYS A 48 -0.15 -12.47 -5.82
C LYS A 48 0.86 -11.93 -6.83
N LEU A 49 1.08 -10.61 -6.85
CA LEU A 49 2.10 -9.95 -7.66
C LEU A 49 3.52 -10.42 -7.28
N LEU A 50 3.81 -10.55 -5.97
CA LEU A 50 5.11 -11.02 -5.49
C LEU A 50 5.38 -12.51 -5.80
N LYS A 51 4.33 -13.32 -5.92
CA LYS A 51 4.43 -14.77 -6.21
C LYS A 51 4.54 -15.09 -7.71
N LYS A 52 4.19 -14.16 -8.60
CA LYS A 52 4.30 -14.40 -10.04
C LYS A 52 5.71 -14.14 -10.52
N GLU A 53 6.18 -14.99 -11.42
CA GLU A 53 7.47 -14.83 -12.12
C GLU A 53 7.49 -13.58 -13.00
N LYS A 54 6.32 -13.17 -13.52
CA LYS A 54 6.13 -11.92 -14.27
C LYS A 54 5.31 -10.91 -13.46
N PHE A 55 5.89 -9.75 -13.20
CA PHE A 55 5.20 -8.61 -12.60
C PHE A 55 4.15 -8.07 -13.57
N VAL A 56 2.86 -8.20 -13.21
CA VAL A 56 1.76 -7.67 -14.02
C VAL A 56 0.89 -6.79 -13.13
N TRP A 57 1.07 -5.49 -13.24
CA TRP A 57 0.23 -4.51 -12.56
C TRP A 57 -1.17 -4.51 -13.17
N SER A 58 -2.10 -5.18 -12.49
CA SER A 58 -3.48 -5.32 -12.95
C SER A 58 -4.36 -4.20 -12.40
N ASN A 59 -5.52 -3.97 -13.02
CA ASN A 59 -6.47 -2.97 -12.52
C ASN A 59 -6.89 -3.20 -11.05
N LYS A 60 -6.97 -4.47 -10.62
CA LYS A 60 -7.21 -4.83 -9.21
C LYS A 60 -6.09 -4.36 -8.27
N CYS A 61 -4.84 -4.40 -8.72
CA CYS A 61 -3.69 -3.91 -7.96
C CYS A 61 -3.74 -2.39 -7.82
N GLN A 62 -4.08 -1.69 -8.90
CA GLN A 62 -4.28 -0.24 -8.91
C GLN A 62 -5.41 0.17 -7.93
N GLN A 63 -6.58 -0.47 -8.01
CA GLN A 63 -7.69 -0.20 -7.09
C GLN A 63 -7.32 -0.46 -5.63
N SER A 64 -6.60 -1.56 -5.34
CA SER A 64 -6.10 -1.83 -3.99
C SER A 64 -5.09 -0.79 -3.52
N PHE A 65 -4.26 -0.27 -4.43
CA PHE A 65 -3.23 0.72 -4.13
C PHE A 65 -3.87 2.06 -3.77
N GLU A 66 -4.82 2.53 -4.59
CA GLU A 66 -5.59 3.74 -4.31
C GLU A 66 -6.37 3.62 -3.00
N LYS A 67 -7.01 2.47 -2.77
CA LYS A 67 -7.74 2.22 -1.52
C LYS A 67 -6.81 2.26 -0.31
N LEU A 68 -5.60 1.71 -0.41
CA LEU A 68 -4.60 1.83 0.66
C LEU A 68 -4.15 3.27 0.87
N LYS A 69 -3.90 4.04 -0.19
CA LYS A 69 -3.55 5.47 -0.06
C LYS A 69 -4.64 6.22 0.68
N VAL A 70 -5.89 6.06 0.24
CA VAL A 70 -7.08 6.68 0.87
C VAL A 70 -7.19 6.30 2.33
N VAL A 71 -7.15 5.00 2.66
CA VAL A 71 -7.25 4.55 4.05
C VAL A 71 -6.07 5.07 4.88
N LEU A 72 -4.84 5.09 4.35
CA LEU A 72 -3.67 5.61 5.07
C LEU A 72 -3.76 7.12 5.30
N THR A 73 -4.40 7.87 4.40
CA THR A 73 -4.62 9.32 4.51
C THR A 73 -5.81 9.69 5.38
N GLU A 74 -6.86 8.87 5.34
CA GLU A 74 -8.07 9.06 6.14
C GLU A 74 -7.93 8.50 7.54
N THR A 75 -7.08 7.49 7.75
CA THR A 75 -6.73 7.03 9.08
C THR A 75 -5.93 8.18 9.70
N PRO A 76 -6.47 8.88 10.72
CA PRO A 76 -5.63 9.75 11.53
C PRO A 76 -4.71 8.79 12.27
N VAL A 77 -3.53 8.55 11.72
CA VAL A 77 -2.50 7.74 12.37
C VAL A 77 -2.19 8.42 13.71
N LEU A 78 -2.86 7.89 14.74
CA LEU A 78 -3.06 8.44 16.08
C LEU A 78 -1.74 8.94 16.70
N ALA A 79 -1.83 10.12 17.35
CA ALA A 79 -0.97 10.75 18.37
C ALA A 79 0.43 10.17 18.63
#